data_AF-A0A3P7FX25-F1
#
_entry.id   AF-A0A3P7FX25-F1
#
_cell.length_a   1.000
_cell.length_b   1.000
_cell.length_c   1.000
_cell.angle_alpha   90.00
_cell.angle_beta   90.00
_cell.angle_gamma   90.00
#
_symmetry.space_group_name_H-M   'P 1'
#
loop_
_entity.id
_entity.type
_entity.pdbx_description
1 polymer ?
#
loop_
_entity_poly.entity_id
_entity_poly.type
_entity_poly.pdbx_seq_one_letter_code
_entity_poly.pdbx_strand_id
1 'polypeptide(L)'
;MERMFKQSHITVILSSGIYTASLSSFVVGFVMIAIVVSSYRYGIDPDNIAAPLIATFSDFITLIMLIGVGMLMLHIYIHKLYILNIAVLICLFCTTPFLAYYAAKEPRTRSILRDGWFAVTAAIIVGCCSGLLLQSAIVVFPGIAALHPLIAGLAGNRVSVQSSRLATALHLSEYSLGRLPAGTTIWTFLNPLRFLCLRRKR
;
A
#
# COMPACT_ATOMS: atom_id res chain seq x y z
N MET A 1 17.20 11.57 -32.85
CA MET A 1 15.83 11.15 -33.20
C MET A 1 14.98 11.17 -31.94
N GLU A 2 14.43 12.33 -31.61
CA GLU A 2 13.42 12.43 -30.54
C GLU A 2 12.19 11.65 -31.00
N ARG A 3 11.92 10.50 -30.36
CA ARG A 3 10.70 9.74 -30.61
C ARG A 3 9.54 10.62 -30.18
N MET A 4 8.82 11.24 -31.13
CA MET A 4 7.54 11.89 -30.88
C MET A 4 6.67 10.92 -30.10
N PHE A 5 6.50 11.21 -28.82
CA PHE A 5 5.65 10.46 -27.91
C PHE A 5 4.21 10.63 -28.39
N LYS A 6 3.77 9.69 -29.24
CA LYS A 6 2.41 9.73 -29.78
C LYS A 6 1.42 9.59 -28.62
N GLN A 7 0.36 10.39 -28.65
CA GLN A 7 -0.74 10.40 -27.67
C GLN A 7 -1.28 9.00 -27.35
N SER A 8 -1.17 8.06 -28.29
CA SER A 8 -1.52 6.65 -28.10
C SER A 8 -0.68 5.91 -27.07
N HIS A 9 0.61 6.24 -26.91
CA HIS A 9 1.45 5.60 -25.87
C HIS A 9 1.02 6.06 -24.48
N ILE A 10 0.62 7.32 -24.33
CA ILE A 10 0.09 7.86 -23.07
C ILE A 10 -1.16 7.10 -22.65
N THR A 11 -2.11 6.92 -23.56
CA THR A 11 -3.37 6.24 -23.23
C THR A 11 -3.13 4.79 -22.82
N VAL A 12 -2.24 4.07 -23.50
CA VAL A 12 -1.86 2.70 -23.13
C VAL A 12 -1.23 2.65 -21.73
N ILE A 13 -0.28 3.54 -21.43
CA ILE A 13 0.40 3.58 -20.14
C ILE A 13 -0.59 3.92 -19.02
N LEU A 14 -1.39 4.97 -19.18
CA LEU A 14 -2.39 5.38 -18.17
C LEU A 14 -3.44 4.29 -17.94
N SER A 15 -4.01 3.72 -19.01
CA SER A 15 -4.97 2.61 -18.91
C SER A 15 -4.36 1.42 -18.20
N SER A 16 -3.13 1.01 -18.56
CA SER A 16 -2.46 -0.11 -17.89
C SER A 16 -2.28 0.15 -16.40
N GLY A 17 -1.85 1.35 -16.00
CA GLY A 17 -1.69 1.72 -14.59
C GLY A 17 -3.00 1.64 -13.82
N ILE A 18 -4.09 2.18 -14.38
CA ILE A 18 -5.42 2.16 -13.75
C ILE A 18 -5.92 0.71 -13.60
N TYR A 19 -5.85 -0.10 -14.65
CA TYR A 19 -6.29 -1.49 -14.59
C TYR A 19 -5.45 -2.34 -13.65
N THR A 20 -4.12 -2.20 -13.68
CA THR A 20 -3.22 -2.87 -12.76
C THR A 20 -3.55 -2.48 -11.32
N ALA A 21 -3.72 -1.19 -11.04
CA ALA A 21 -4.05 -0.71 -9.69
C ALA A 21 -5.38 -1.29 -9.19
N SER A 22 -6.43 -1.30 -10.02
CA SER A 22 -7.74 -1.82 -9.61
C SER A 22 -7.75 -3.35 -9.41
N LEU A 23 -7.15 -4.11 -10.34
CA LEU A 23 -7.10 -5.57 -10.25
C LEU A 23 -6.20 -6.03 -9.10
N SER A 24 -5.02 -5.42 -8.96
CA SER A 24 -4.12 -5.73 -7.83
C SER A 24 -4.78 -5.39 -6.50
N SER A 25 -5.40 -4.22 -6.34
CA SER A 25 -6.08 -3.83 -5.09
C SER A 25 -7.18 -4.80 -4.69
N PHE A 26 -7.95 -5.29 -5.66
CA PHE A 26 -8.99 -6.30 -5.41
C PHE A 26 -8.38 -7.60 -4.88
N VAL A 27 -7.39 -8.15 -5.58
CA VAL A 27 -6.74 -9.42 -5.19
C VAL A 27 -5.98 -9.28 -3.87
N VAL A 28 -5.22 -8.20 -3.69
CA VAL A 28 -4.49 -7.92 -2.44
C VAL A 28 -5.46 -7.76 -1.27
N GLY A 29 -6.65 -7.20 -1.48
CA GLY A 29 -7.70 -7.15 -0.46
C GLY A 29 -8.13 -8.55 0.03
N PHE A 30 -8.35 -9.50 -0.88
CA PHE A 30 -8.64 -10.89 -0.49
C PHE A 30 -7.46 -11.55 0.23
N VAL A 31 -6.25 -11.32 -0.26
CA VAL A 31 -5.04 -11.87 0.36
C VAL A 31 -4.85 -11.31 1.77
N MET A 32 -5.12 -10.02 2.00
CA MET A 32 -5.12 -9.40 3.32
C MET A 32 -6.11 -10.10 4.26
N ILE A 33 -7.36 -10.30 3.82
CA ILE A 33 -8.37 -11.01 4.63
C ILE A 33 -7.89 -12.44 4.93
N ALA A 34 -7.37 -13.16 3.93
CA ALA A 34 -6.89 -14.53 4.09
C ALA A 34 -5.73 -14.61 5.10
N ILE A 35 -4.75 -13.70 5.01
CA ILE A 35 -3.60 -13.63 5.93
C ILE A 35 -4.09 -13.34 7.34
N VAL A 36 -4.91 -12.30 7.53
CA VAL A 36 -5.39 -11.90 8.86
C VAL A 36 -6.21 -13.02 9.51
N VAL A 37 -7.18 -13.59 8.78
CA VAL A 37 -8.01 -14.71 9.30
C VAL A 37 -7.15 -15.93 9.62
N SER A 38 -6.16 -16.26 8.78
CA SER A 38 -5.25 -17.37 9.03
C SER A 38 -4.39 -17.13 10.27
N SER A 39 -3.85 -15.93 10.44
CA SER A 39 -3.08 -15.55 11.65
C SER A 39 -3.90 -15.78 12.92
N TYR A 40 -5.18 -15.37 12.92
CA TYR A 40 -6.09 -15.62 14.04
C TYR A 40 -6.32 -17.12 14.29
N ARG A 41 -6.48 -17.94 13.23
CA ARG A 41 -6.69 -19.39 13.37
C ARG A 41 -5.48 -20.13 13.94
N TYR A 42 -4.27 -19.67 13.64
CA TYR A 42 -3.03 -20.26 14.16
C TYR A 42 -2.56 -19.64 15.49
N GLY A 43 -3.30 -18.69 16.06
CA GLY A 43 -2.94 -18.03 17.32
C GLY A 43 -1.69 -17.15 17.21
N ILE A 44 -1.37 -16.68 16.00
CA ILE A 44 -0.22 -15.82 15.76
C ILE A 44 -0.67 -14.37 15.75
N ASP A 45 0.04 -13.51 16.49
CA ASP A 45 -0.23 -12.07 16.53
C ASP A 45 -0.17 -11.47 15.10
N PRO A 46 -1.31 -11.00 14.55
CA PRO A 46 -1.36 -10.49 13.17
C PRO A 46 -0.45 -9.26 12.99
N ASP A 47 -0.23 -8.48 14.05
CA ASP A 47 0.62 -7.28 14.03
C ASP A 47 2.08 -7.58 13.62
N ASN A 48 2.55 -8.80 13.83
CA ASN A 48 3.93 -9.21 13.54
C ASN A 48 4.11 -9.73 12.11
N ILE A 49 3.07 -10.32 11.53
CA ILE A 49 3.17 -11.11 10.29
C ILE A 49 2.32 -10.53 9.17
N ALA A 50 1.15 -9.96 9.47
CA ALA A 50 0.22 -9.51 8.45
C ALA A 50 0.84 -8.41 7.58
N ALA A 51 1.39 -7.36 8.16
CA ALA A 51 1.97 -6.27 7.38
C ALA A 51 3.12 -6.73 6.46
N PRO A 52 4.16 -7.47 6.92
CA PRO A 52 5.22 -7.96 6.05
C PRO A 52 4.74 -8.94 4.97
N LEU A 53 3.85 -9.88 5.32
CA LEU A 53 3.33 -10.85 4.34
C LEU A 53 2.47 -10.13 3.28
N ILE A 54 1.53 -9.28 3.71
CA ILE A 54 0.66 -8.53 2.80
C ILE A 54 1.52 -7.69 1.84
N ALA A 55 2.54 -6.99 2.34
CA ALA A 55 3.44 -6.21 1.49
C ALA A 55 4.15 -7.08 0.46
N THR A 56 4.71 -8.21 0.89
CA THR A 56 5.45 -9.14 0.01
C THR A 56 4.52 -9.73 -1.07
N PHE A 57 3.33 -10.19 -0.69
CA PHE A 57 2.34 -10.70 -1.65
C PHE A 57 1.83 -9.60 -2.57
N SER A 58 1.61 -8.40 -2.04
CA SER A 58 1.20 -7.23 -2.81
C SER A 58 2.20 -6.90 -3.91
N ASP A 59 3.50 -6.94 -3.63
CA ASP A 59 4.55 -6.69 -4.63
C ASP A 59 4.50 -7.75 -5.75
N PHE A 60 4.44 -9.04 -5.39
CA PHE A 60 4.33 -10.12 -6.39
C PHE A 60 3.07 -10.00 -7.24
N ILE A 61 1.91 -9.78 -6.60
CA ILE A 61 0.61 -9.67 -7.29
C ILE A 61 0.63 -8.45 -8.21
N THR A 62 1.15 -7.31 -7.74
CA THR A 62 1.22 -6.09 -8.55
C THR A 62 2.12 -6.28 -9.75
N LEU A 63 3.28 -6.95 -9.61
CA LEU A 63 4.16 -7.25 -10.74
C LEU A 63 3.49 -8.18 -11.76
N ILE A 64 2.86 -9.26 -11.31
CA ILE A 64 2.14 -10.20 -12.19
C ILE A 64 1.00 -9.48 -12.92
N MET A 65 0.21 -8.68 -12.21
CA MET A 65 -0.88 -7.88 -12.77
C MET A 65 -0.35 -6.83 -13.74
N LEU A 66 0.77 -6.16 -13.44
CA LEU A 66 1.38 -5.16 -14.31
C LEU A 66 1.83 -5.78 -15.63
N ILE A 67 2.50 -6.94 -15.59
CA ILE A 67 2.93 -7.66 -16.78
C ILE A 67 1.71 -8.13 -17.59
N GLY A 68 0.74 -8.79 -16.94
CA GLY A 68 -0.45 -9.31 -17.61
C GLY A 68 -1.32 -8.22 -18.25
N VAL A 69 -1.63 -7.16 -17.49
CA VAL A 69 -2.40 -6.01 -17.98
C VAL A 69 -1.61 -5.25 -19.04
N GLY A 70 -0.30 -5.07 -18.87
CA GLY A 70 0.55 -4.42 -19.87
C GLY A 70 0.51 -5.13 -21.23
N MET A 71 0.61 -6.47 -21.21
CA MET A 71 0.49 -7.30 -22.41
C MET A 71 -0.92 -7.21 -23.03
N LEU A 72 -1.97 -7.22 -22.20
CA LEU A 72 -3.35 -7.05 -22.65
C LEU A 72 -3.60 -5.67 -23.29
N MET A 73 -3.07 -4.60 -22.69
CA MET A 73 -3.22 -3.24 -23.22
C MET A 73 -2.50 -3.05 -24.54
N LEU A 74 -1.31 -3.66 -24.69
CA LEU A 74 -0.59 -3.68 -25.94
C LEU A 74 -1.36 -4.43 -27.03
N HIS A 75 -2.02 -5.55 -26.69
CA HIS A 75 -2.90 -6.28 -27.61
C HIS A 75 -4.12 -5.44 -28.03
N ILE A 76 -4.82 -4.82 -27.08
CA ILE A 76 -5.95 -3.90 -27.34
C ILE A 76 -5.53 -2.76 -28.26
N TYR A 77 -4.33 -2.21 -28.06
CA TYR A 77 -3.78 -1.15 -28.89
C TYR A 77 -3.51 -1.62 -30.33
N ILE A 78 -2.85 -2.76 -30.51
CA ILE A 78 -2.54 -3.33 -31.84
C ILE A 78 -3.82 -3.64 -32.62
N HIS A 79 -4.84 -4.19 -31.96
CA HIS A 79 -6.14 -4.50 -32.56
C HIS A 79 -7.10 -3.31 -32.65
N LYS A 80 -6.62 -2.08 -32.31
CA LYS A 80 -7.39 -0.83 -32.39
C LYS A 80 -8.72 -0.84 -31.60
N LEU A 81 -8.77 -1.56 -30.48
CA LEU A 81 -9.95 -1.70 -29.61
C LEU A 81 -10.12 -0.51 -28.65
N TYR A 82 -9.98 0.71 -29.15
CA TYR A 82 -9.99 1.94 -28.32
C TYR A 82 -11.33 2.16 -27.60
N ILE A 83 -12.44 1.87 -28.28
CA ILE A 83 -13.80 2.03 -27.74
C ILE A 83 -14.00 1.11 -26.54
N LEU A 84 -13.54 -0.15 -26.63
CA LEU A 84 -13.60 -1.11 -25.53
C LEU A 84 -12.81 -0.60 -24.32
N ASN A 85 -11.58 -0.11 -24.54
CA ASN A 85 -10.77 0.44 -23.45
C ASN A 85 -11.47 1.63 -22.77
N ILE A 86 -11.99 2.59 -23.54
CA ILE A 86 -12.71 3.74 -22.97
C ILE A 86 -13.95 3.28 -22.20
N ALA A 87 -14.71 2.31 -22.74
CA ALA A 87 -15.91 1.77 -22.08
C ALA A 87 -15.57 1.09 -20.74
N VAL A 88 -14.52 0.27 -20.69
CA VAL A 88 -14.09 -0.40 -19.45
C VAL A 88 -13.57 0.62 -18.43
N LEU A 89 -12.85 1.65 -18.88
CA LEU A 89 -12.39 2.72 -18.00
C LEU A 89 -13.56 3.49 -17.38
N ILE A 90 -14.56 3.86 -18.19
CA ILE A 90 -15.80 4.49 -17.70
C ILE A 90 -16.51 3.58 -16.71
N CYS A 91 -16.64 2.28 -17.03
CA CYS A 91 -17.24 1.30 -16.13
C CYS A 91 -16.52 1.25 -14.78
N LEU A 92 -15.20 1.24 -14.77
CA LEU A 92 -14.38 1.23 -13.56
C LEU A 92 -14.52 2.53 -12.74
N PHE A 93 -14.56 3.68 -13.40
CA PHE A 93 -14.83 4.95 -12.74
C PHE A 93 -16.24 5.01 -12.16
N CYS A 94 -17.23 4.37 -12.78
CA CYS A 94 -18.60 4.28 -12.28
C CYS A 94 -18.75 3.27 -11.12
N THR A 95 -18.01 2.17 -11.13
CA THR A 95 -18.06 1.18 -10.04
C THR A 95 -17.42 1.70 -8.76
N THR A 96 -16.43 2.58 -8.84
CA THR A 96 -15.76 3.17 -7.67
C THR A 96 -16.72 3.93 -6.71
N PRO A 97 -17.52 4.92 -7.15
CA PRO A 97 -18.50 5.60 -6.28
C PRO A 97 -19.63 4.66 -5.87
N PHE A 98 -19.99 3.69 -6.71
CA PHE A 98 -20.98 2.67 -6.36
C PHE A 98 -20.49 1.82 -5.17
N LEU A 99 -19.28 1.29 -5.24
CA LEU A 99 -18.64 0.54 -4.15
C LEU A 99 -18.48 1.41 -2.89
N ALA A 100 -18.06 2.66 -3.06
CA ALA A 100 -17.95 3.61 -1.95
C ALA A 100 -19.29 3.89 -1.28
N TYR A 101 -20.38 3.99 -2.05
CA TYR A 101 -21.73 4.17 -1.53
C TYR A 101 -22.19 2.98 -0.69
N TYR A 102 -21.99 1.75 -1.17
CA TYR A 102 -22.32 0.55 -0.39
C TYR A 102 -21.43 0.42 0.86
N ALA A 103 -20.13 0.72 0.74
CA ALA A 103 -19.21 0.73 1.87
C ALA A 103 -19.59 1.78 2.93
N ALA A 104 -20.11 2.95 2.51
CA ALA A 104 -20.51 4.02 3.41
C ALA A 104 -21.79 3.72 4.22
N LYS A 105 -22.60 2.72 3.80
CA LYS A 105 -23.78 2.29 4.57
C LYS A 105 -23.43 1.60 5.88
N GLU A 106 -22.31 0.88 5.92
CA GLU A 106 -21.86 0.18 7.11
C GLU A 106 -21.17 1.16 8.08
N PRO A 107 -21.68 1.38 9.32
CA PRO A 107 -21.12 2.38 10.23
C PRO A 107 -19.64 2.20 10.53
N ARG A 108 -19.18 0.95 10.64
CA ARG A 108 -17.76 0.60 10.90
C ARG A 108 -16.86 1.02 9.75
N THR A 109 -17.29 0.76 8.51
CA THR A 109 -16.54 1.11 7.30
C THR A 109 -16.63 2.60 6.98
N ARG A 110 -17.75 3.25 7.32
CA ARG A 110 -17.97 4.69 7.07
C ARG A 110 -16.94 5.59 7.76
N SER A 111 -16.54 5.28 8.99
CA SER A 111 -15.47 6.05 9.67
C SER A 111 -14.16 5.91 8.91
N ILE A 112 -13.79 4.68 8.53
CA ILE A 112 -12.55 4.39 7.80
C ILE A 112 -12.53 5.12 6.45
N LEU A 113 -13.65 5.11 5.72
CA LEU A 113 -13.77 5.79 4.44
C LEU A 113 -13.71 7.33 4.56
N ARG A 114 -14.12 7.91 5.69
CA ARG A 114 -14.05 9.37 5.92
C ARG A 114 -12.66 9.80 6.40
N ASP A 115 -12.12 9.08 7.37
CA ASP A 115 -10.95 9.52 8.12
C ASP A 115 -9.63 9.00 7.52
N GLY A 116 -9.69 7.94 6.70
CA GLY A 116 -8.52 7.30 6.09
C GLY A 116 -7.80 8.11 5.01
N TRP A 117 -8.43 9.14 4.44
CA TRP A 117 -7.87 9.92 3.33
C TRP A 117 -6.62 10.70 3.72
N PHE A 118 -6.50 11.15 4.96
CA PHE A 118 -5.32 11.89 5.40
C PHE A 118 -4.06 11.02 5.30
N ALA A 119 -4.12 9.77 5.78
CA ALA A 119 -2.99 8.86 5.71
C ALA A 119 -2.61 8.52 4.25
N VAL A 120 -3.61 8.26 3.40
CA VAL A 120 -3.39 7.92 1.98
C VAL A 120 -2.78 9.10 1.22
N THR A 121 -3.31 10.32 1.40
CA THR A 121 -2.80 11.52 0.73
C THR A 121 -1.40 11.88 1.19
N ALA A 122 -1.11 11.79 2.49
CA ALA A 122 0.23 11.98 3.03
C ALA A 122 1.23 10.95 2.46
N ALA A 123 0.83 9.69 2.37
CA ALA A 123 1.66 8.62 1.79
C ALA A 123 1.97 8.88 0.31
N ILE A 124 1.00 9.37 -0.48
CA ILE A 124 1.21 9.73 -1.89
C ILE A 124 2.22 10.88 -2.01
N ILE A 125 2.09 11.94 -1.20
CA ILE A 125 3.02 13.09 -1.25
C ILE A 125 4.44 12.64 -0.91
N VAL A 126 4.61 11.89 0.17
CA VAL A 126 5.92 11.34 0.58
C VAL A 126 6.47 10.39 -0.49
N GLY A 127 5.62 9.54 -1.08
CA GLY A 127 5.96 8.65 -2.18
C GLY A 127 6.45 9.39 -3.42
N CYS A 128 5.81 10.49 -3.80
CA CYS A 128 6.25 11.34 -4.92
C CYS A 128 7.63 11.97 -4.65
N CYS A 129 7.86 12.53 -3.46
CA CYS A 129 9.17 13.07 -3.09
C CYS A 129 10.26 11.99 -3.12
N SER A 130 9.96 10.80 -2.58
CA SER A 130 10.85 9.64 -2.62
C SER A 130 11.18 9.21 -4.05
N GLY A 131 10.19 9.16 -4.94
CA GLY A 131 10.37 8.84 -6.36
C GLY A 131 11.27 9.83 -7.10
N LEU A 132 11.11 11.14 -6.85
CA LEU A 132 11.98 12.18 -7.42
C LEU A 132 13.43 12.05 -6.94
N LEU A 133 13.62 11.86 -5.63
CA LEU A 133 14.95 11.64 -5.04
C LEU A 133 15.60 10.37 -5.58
N LEU A 134 14.83 9.29 -5.74
CA LEU A 134 15.31 8.04 -6.33
C LEU A 134 15.75 8.25 -7.78
N GLN A 135 14.97 8.99 -8.59
CA GLN A 135 15.35 9.30 -9.96
C GLN A 135 16.69 10.05 -10.03
N SER A 136 16.90 11.04 -9.15
CA SER A 136 18.19 11.75 -9.05
C SER A 136 19.32 10.83 -8.59
N ALA A 137 19.06 9.91 -7.65
CA ALA A 137 20.06 8.97 -7.15
C ALA A 137 20.48 7.93 -8.21
N ILE A 138 19.54 7.44 -9.04
CA ILE A 138 19.82 6.45 -10.09
C ILE A 138 20.77 7.01 -11.15
N VAL A 139 20.70 8.32 -11.46
CA VAL A 139 21.63 8.96 -12.41
C VAL A 139 23.07 8.90 -11.92
N VAL A 140 23.30 9.02 -10.61
CA VAL A 140 24.64 8.96 -10.00
C VAL A 140 25.07 7.52 -9.74
N PHE A 141 24.16 6.67 -9.27
CA PHE A 141 24.41 5.29 -8.88
C PHE A 141 23.36 4.35 -9.50
N PRO A 142 23.56 3.90 -10.75
CA PRO A 142 22.56 3.10 -11.45
C PRO A 142 22.22 1.78 -10.75
N GLY A 143 23.16 1.21 -9.97
CA GLY A 143 22.94 -0.01 -9.17
C GLY A 143 21.90 0.14 -8.06
N ILE A 144 21.59 1.36 -7.61
CA ILE A 144 20.57 1.61 -6.58
C ILE A 144 19.17 1.23 -7.08
N ALA A 145 18.90 1.34 -8.39
CA ALA A 145 17.61 0.99 -8.96
C ALA A 145 17.18 -0.46 -8.65
N ALA A 146 18.12 -1.41 -8.75
CA ALA A 146 17.88 -2.81 -8.47
C ALA A 146 17.75 -3.11 -6.96
N LEU A 147 18.41 -2.33 -6.11
CA LEU A 147 18.38 -2.49 -4.66
C LEU A 147 17.20 -1.76 -4.00
N HIS A 148 16.59 -0.79 -4.68
CA HIS A 148 15.54 0.04 -4.10
C HIS A 148 14.33 -0.76 -3.58
N PRO A 149 13.75 -1.74 -4.30
CA PRO A 149 12.66 -2.55 -3.76
C PRO A 149 13.05 -3.30 -2.49
N LEU A 150 14.29 -3.82 -2.42
CA LEU A 150 14.81 -4.49 -1.22
C LEU A 150 14.92 -3.52 -0.04
N ILE A 151 15.50 -2.33 -0.26
CA ILE A 151 15.66 -1.30 0.77
C ILE A 151 14.30 -0.81 1.28
N ALA A 152 13.40 -0.48 0.35
CA ALA A 152 12.05 -0.01 0.65
C ALA A 152 11.24 -1.07 1.41
N GLY A 153 11.28 -2.33 0.95
CA GLY A 153 10.61 -3.46 1.60
C GLY A 153 11.14 -3.73 2.99
N LEU A 154 12.46 -3.83 3.18
CA LEU A 154 13.06 -4.11 4.49
C LEU A 154 12.81 -2.99 5.51
N ALA A 155 13.02 -1.74 5.12
CA ALA A 155 12.82 -0.59 6.01
C ALA A 155 11.33 -0.37 6.31
N GLY A 156 10.49 -0.34 5.27
CA GLY A 156 9.05 -0.10 5.39
C GLY A 156 8.34 -1.17 6.22
N ASN A 157 8.61 -2.46 5.94
CA ASN A 157 7.95 -3.55 6.65
C ASN A 157 8.35 -3.59 8.13
N ARG A 158 9.60 -3.26 8.48
CA ARG A 158 10.03 -3.17 9.90
C ARG A 158 9.34 -2.04 10.65
N VAL A 159 9.29 -0.85 10.05
CA VAL A 159 8.61 0.31 10.66
C VAL A 159 7.10 0.06 10.75
N SER A 160 6.50 -0.64 9.79
CA SER A 160 5.10 -1.04 9.83
C SER A 160 4.81 -1.99 11.01
N VAL A 161 5.63 -3.04 11.22
CA VAL A 161 5.48 -3.92 12.40
C VAL A 161 5.70 -3.16 13.70
N GLN A 162 6.72 -2.30 13.76
CA GLN A 162 6.99 -1.50 14.96
C GLN A 162 5.82 -0.56 15.29
N SER A 163 5.28 0.14 14.29
CA SER A 163 4.14 1.06 14.47
C SER A 163 2.86 0.33 14.84
N SER A 164 2.60 -0.84 14.25
CA SER A 164 1.45 -1.69 14.62
C SER A 164 1.55 -2.14 16.08
N ARG A 165 2.71 -2.66 16.50
CA ARG A 165 2.94 -3.07 17.89
C ARG A 165 2.83 -1.91 18.87
N LEU A 166 3.35 -0.73 18.51
CA LEU A 166 3.22 0.47 19.33
C LEU A 166 1.76 0.90 19.47
N ALA A 167 1.01 0.90 18.36
CA ALA A 167 -0.41 1.24 18.36
C ALA A 167 -1.20 0.26 19.23
N THR A 168 -0.99 -1.05 19.10
CA THR A 168 -1.63 -2.07 19.94
C THR A 168 -1.23 -1.93 21.41
N ALA A 169 0.05 -1.67 21.71
CA ALA A 169 0.50 -1.45 23.10
C ALA A 169 -0.16 -0.22 23.75
N LEU A 170 -0.32 0.88 23.00
CA LEU A 170 -1.01 2.07 23.48
C LEU A 170 -2.53 1.86 23.58
N HIS A 171 -3.12 1.13 22.62
CA HIS A 171 -4.55 0.82 22.62
C HIS A 171 -4.95 -0.08 23.78
N LEU A 172 -4.12 -1.06 24.13
CA LEU A 172 -4.30 -1.92 25.29
C LEU A 172 -3.90 -1.26 26.61
N SER A 173 -3.22 -0.11 26.57
CA SER A 173 -2.86 0.61 27.77
C SER A 173 -4.10 1.28 28.37
N GLU A 174 -4.36 1.08 29.65
CA GLU A 174 -5.52 1.64 30.36
C GLU A 174 -5.37 3.16 30.65
N TYR A 175 -4.32 3.80 30.14
CA TYR A 175 -4.03 5.20 30.40
C TYR A 175 -4.93 6.11 29.55
N SER A 176 -5.47 7.17 30.17
CA SER A 176 -6.22 8.21 29.46
C SER A 176 -5.35 8.85 28.36
N LEU A 177 -5.94 9.16 27.20
CA LEU A 177 -5.26 9.88 26.12
C LEU A 177 -4.53 11.11 26.69
N GLY A 178 -3.25 11.27 26.30
CA GLY A 178 -2.39 12.37 26.76
C GLY A 178 -1.57 12.07 28.03
N ARG A 179 -1.77 10.93 28.71
CA ARG A 179 -0.89 10.48 29.80
C ARG A 179 -0.07 9.27 29.36
N LEU A 180 1.25 9.40 29.38
CA LEU A 180 2.15 8.26 29.18
C LEU A 180 2.12 7.34 30.42
N PRO A 181 2.35 6.03 30.26
CA PRO A 181 2.51 5.11 31.38
C PRO A 181 3.56 5.61 32.38
N ALA A 182 3.26 5.53 33.69
CA ALA A 182 4.16 6.00 34.73
C ALA A 182 5.55 5.34 34.59
N GLY A 183 6.61 6.17 34.53
CA GLY A 183 7.99 5.71 34.30
C GLY A 183 8.43 5.62 32.83
N THR A 184 7.57 5.97 31.88
CA THR A 184 7.95 6.10 30.46
C THR A 184 8.08 7.57 30.05
N THR A 185 9.15 7.89 29.33
CA THR A 185 9.34 9.20 28.69
C THR A 185 8.99 9.07 27.20
N ILE A 186 8.77 10.19 26.51
CA ILE A 186 8.52 10.17 25.05
C ILE A 186 9.67 9.48 24.29
N TRP A 187 10.89 9.60 24.82
CA TRP A 187 12.10 8.92 24.35
C TRP A 187 12.00 7.40 24.40
N THR A 188 11.21 6.83 25.32
CA THR A 188 10.98 5.38 25.38
C THR A 188 10.27 4.87 24.12
N PHE A 189 9.40 5.68 23.53
CA PHE A 189 8.66 5.32 22.33
C PHE A 189 9.36 5.76 21.03
N LEU A 190 10.17 6.83 21.07
CA LEU A 190 11.03 7.21 19.95
C LEU A 190 12.23 6.26 19.74
N ASN A 191 12.76 5.67 20.81
CA ASN A 191 13.89 4.77 20.72
C ASN A 191 13.42 3.31 20.53
N PRO A 192 13.57 2.72 19.32
CA PRO A 192 13.08 1.37 19.03
C PRO A 192 13.69 0.32 19.97
N LEU A 193 14.96 0.49 20.34
CA LEU A 193 15.67 -0.44 21.21
C LEU A 193 15.08 -0.45 22.62
N ARG A 194 14.68 0.72 23.14
CA ARG A 194 14.13 0.85 24.49
C ARG A 194 12.72 0.25 24.57
N PHE A 195 11.91 0.43 23.52
CA PHE A 195 10.58 -0.18 23.44
C PHE A 195 10.64 -1.71 23.37
N LEU A 196 11.58 -2.28 22.61
CA LEU A 196 11.83 -3.73 22.56
C LEU A 196 12.27 -4.31 23.92
N CYS A 197 13.00 -3.54 24.72
CA CYS A 197 13.42 -3.93 26.07
C CYS A 197 12.32 -3.77 27.14
N LEU A 198 11.19 -3.13 26.85
CA LEU A 198 10.05 -3.11 27.76
C LEU A 198 9.44 -4.51 27.83
N ARG A 199 9.91 -5.32 28.78
CA ARG A 199 9.27 -6.58 29.14
C ARG A 199 7.82 -6.29 29.50
N ARG A 200 6.89 -6.90 28.76
CA ARG A 200 5.48 -7.04 29.10
C ARG A 200 5.39 -7.71 30.47
N LYS A 201 5.32 -6.93 31.56
CA LYS A 201 4.73 -7.44 32.80
C LYS A 201 3.27 -7.71 32.44
N ARG A 202 2.89 -9.00 32.46
CA ARG A 202 1.48 -9.38 32.52
C ARG A 202 0.84 -8.77 33.76
#